data_AF-A0A963B442-F1
#
_entry.id   AF-A0A963B442-F1
#
_cell.length_a   1.000
_cell.length_b   1.000
_cell.length_c   1.000
_cell.angle_alpha   90.00
_cell.angle_beta   90.00
_cell.angle_gamma   90.00
#
_symmetry.space_group_name_H-M   'P 1'
#
loop_
_entity.id
_entity.type
_entity.pdbx_description
1 polymer ?
#
loop_
_entity_poly.entity_id
_entity_poly.type
_entity_poly.pdbx_seq_one_letter_code
_entity_poly.pdbx_strand_id
1 'polypeptide(L)'
;MTEGTITVAYIAASILFILALGGLSNQETARKGNIYGMTGMLIAILATVLGARVTGYGTIVVCMAIGGSIGFYVAKKVEMTQMPELVAILHSFVGLAAVLVGFANYLDETVHFTGVERTIHDIEIYLGVLIGAVTFTGSVIAFGKLKGVVTSKPILLKGRNAINLVMLLLCIWLGAAFVGAESISGGTLSLILMTLIAFAFGVHMVMAIGGADMPVVVSMLNSYSGWAAAATGFMLSNDLLIVTGALVGSSGAILSYIMCRAMNRKFIAVIAGGFGTSEGTVAAAGDGEEQGEVVPISAEETAELLKNAKEVVIVPGYGMAVAQAQYPIYEITRKLREQKVNVRFAIHPVAGRMPGHMNVLLAEAKVPYDIVLEMDEVNEDFPDVDVVLVIGANDIVNPDAQDNPVSPIAGMPVLEVW
;
A
#
# COMPACT_ATOMS: atom_id res chain seq x y z
N MET A 1 -33.09 10.08 -12.06
CA MET A 1 -33.03 11.00 -10.90
C MET A 1 -32.77 12.41 -11.42
N THR A 2 -33.25 13.45 -10.73
CA THR A 2 -32.90 14.84 -11.10
C THR A 2 -31.44 15.10 -10.75
N GLU A 3 -30.78 16.04 -11.44
CA GLU A 3 -29.37 16.39 -11.17
C GLU A 3 -29.14 16.76 -9.70
N GLY A 4 -30.03 17.57 -9.11
CA GLY A 4 -29.92 17.93 -7.69
C GLY A 4 -29.99 16.73 -6.74
N THR A 5 -30.79 15.70 -7.05
CA THR A 5 -30.84 14.47 -6.23
C THR A 5 -29.53 13.66 -6.35
N ILE A 6 -28.91 13.65 -7.53
CA ILE A 6 -27.63 12.96 -7.75
C ILE A 6 -26.52 13.68 -6.96
N THR A 7 -26.46 15.01 -7.02
CA THR A 7 -25.49 15.81 -6.24
C THR A 7 -25.62 15.55 -4.74
N VAL A 8 -26.85 15.55 -4.21
CA VAL A 8 -27.08 15.25 -2.78
C VAL A 8 -26.65 13.83 -2.43
N ALA A 9 -26.93 12.84 -3.28
CA ALA A 9 -26.51 11.46 -3.07
C ALA A 9 -24.97 11.33 -3.10
N TYR A 10 -24.29 12.05 -3.99
CA TYR A 10 -22.82 12.11 -4.03
C TYR A 10 -22.24 12.75 -2.79
N ILE A 11 -22.79 13.86 -2.30
CA ILE A 11 -22.36 14.48 -1.04
C ILE A 11 -22.54 13.50 0.14
N ALA A 12 -23.70 12.83 0.21
CA ALA A 12 -23.96 11.84 1.24
C ALA A 12 -22.97 10.66 1.18
N ALA A 13 -22.69 10.13 -0.02
CA ALA A 13 -21.69 9.09 -0.21
C ALA A 13 -20.29 9.54 0.18
N SER A 14 -19.88 10.76 -0.19
CA SER A 14 -18.60 11.37 0.21
C SER A 14 -18.46 11.46 1.73
N ILE A 15 -19.50 11.92 2.44
CA ILE A 15 -19.50 11.96 3.91
C ILE A 15 -19.36 10.55 4.49
N LEU A 16 -20.07 9.56 3.94
CA LEU A 16 -19.96 8.17 4.39
C LEU A 16 -18.56 7.59 4.16
N PHE A 17 -17.87 7.94 3.07
CA PHE A 17 -16.48 7.51 2.86
C PHE A 17 -15.51 8.16 3.86
N ILE A 18 -15.71 9.43 4.22
CA ILE A 18 -14.93 10.09 5.29
C ILE A 18 -15.19 9.38 6.63
N LEU A 19 -16.46 9.12 6.96
CA LEU A 19 -16.82 8.39 8.17
C LEU A 19 -16.34 6.93 8.15
N ALA A 20 -16.20 6.32 6.97
CA ALA A 20 -15.62 4.99 6.83
C ALA A 20 -14.16 4.98 7.30
N LEU A 21 -13.34 5.91 6.79
CA LEU A 21 -11.95 6.06 7.21
C LEU A 21 -11.82 6.43 8.70
N GLY A 22 -12.64 7.38 9.18
CA GLY A 22 -12.66 7.73 10.60
C GLY A 22 -13.15 6.59 11.50
N GLY A 23 -14.06 5.75 11.02
CA GLY A 23 -14.51 4.57 11.74
C GLY A 23 -13.44 3.47 11.81
N LEU A 24 -12.58 3.36 10.79
CA LEU A 24 -11.48 2.40 10.74
C LEU A 24 -10.29 2.79 11.64
N SER A 25 -10.21 4.03 12.12
CA SER A 25 -9.09 4.46 12.98
C SER A 25 -9.17 3.92 14.41
N ASN A 26 -10.32 3.39 14.84
CA ASN A 26 -10.50 2.79 16.16
C ASN A 26 -11.12 1.40 16.02
N GLN A 27 -10.62 0.43 16.80
CA GLN A 27 -11.05 -0.96 16.74
C GLN A 27 -12.54 -1.12 17.05
N GLU A 28 -13.04 -0.42 18.07
CA GLU A 28 -14.46 -0.48 18.47
C GLU A 28 -15.41 0.01 17.37
N THR A 29 -14.96 0.96 16.55
CA THR A 29 -15.74 1.55 15.46
C THR A 29 -15.45 0.93 14.10
N ALA A 30 -14.43 0.08 13.96
CA ALA A 30 -13.96 -0.44 12.67
C ALA A 30 -15.09 -1.12 11.87
N ARG A 31 -15.97 -1.87 12.55
CA ARG A 31 -17.12 -2.51 11.91
C ARG A 31 -18.14 -1.49 11.39
N LYS A 32 -18.38 -0.41 12.15
CA LYS A 32 -19.26 0.69 11.71
C LYS A 32 -18.64 1.43 10.52
N GLY A 33 -17.33 1.68 10.56
CA GLY A 33 -16.57 2.26 9.44
C GLY A 33 -16.77 1.48 8.15
N ASN A 34 -16.62 0.16 8.20
CA ASN A 34 -16.86 -0.69 7.02
C ASN A 34 -18.31 -0.61 6.51
N ILE A 35 -19.30 -0.56 7.41
CA ILE A 35 -20.71 -0.38 7.03
C ILE A 35 -20.94 0.98 6.33
N TYR A 36 -20.32 2.06 6.81
CA TYR A 36 -20.39 3.35 6.14
C TYR A 36 -19.80 3.29 4.72
N GLY A 37 -18.66 2.63 4.55
CA GLY A 37 -18.04 2.44 3.23
C GLY A 37 -18.94 1.66 2.26
N MET A 38 -19.51 0.53 2.70
CA MET A 38 -20.45 -0.26 1.89
C MET A 38 -21.70 0.54 1.52
N THR A 39 -22.26 1.28 2.47
CA THR A 39 -23.46 2.09 2.25
C THR A 39 -23.17 3.26 1.30
N GLY A 40 -22.04 3.94 1.47
CA GLY A 40 -21.60 5.02 0.58
C GLY A 40 -21.40 4.53 -0.85
N MET A 41 -20.74 3.38 -1.04
CA MET A 41 -20.56 2.77 -2.36
C MET A 41 -21.90 2.36 -3.01
N LEU A 42 -22.84 1.80 -2.24
CA LEU A 42 -24.16 1.48 -2.74
C LEU A 42 -24.91 2.72 -3.22
N ILE A 43 -24.90 3.80 -2.43
CA ILE A 43 -25.54 5.08 -2.78
C ILE A 43 -24.90 5.67 -4.04
N ALA A 44 -23.57 5.69 -4.12
CA ALA A 44 -22.83 6.20 -5.26
C ALA A 44 -23.21 5.49 -6.57
N ILE A 45 -23.20 4.16 -6.55
CA ILE A 45 -23.54 3.33 -7.72
C ILE A 45 -24.99 3.56 -8.12
N LEU A 46 -25.92 3.51 -7.17
CA LEU A 46 -27.35 3.72 -7.47
C LEU A 46 -27.61 5.12 -8.03
N ALA A 47 -27.01 6.16 -7.46
CA ALA A 47 -27.15 7.53 -7.93
C ALA A 47 -26.63 7.68 -9.38
N THR A 48 -25.50 7.04 -9.70
CA THR A 48 -24.91 7.07 -11.04
C THR A 48 -25.78 6.33 -12.06
N VAL A 49 -26.19 5.09 -11.73
CA VAL A 49 -26.96 4.22 -12.64
C VAL A 49 -28.37 4.78 -12.89
N LEU A 50 -28.99 5.40 -11.88
CA LEU A 50 -30.32 6.01 -12.00
C LEU A 50 -30.28 7.42 -12.61
N GLY A 51 -29.12 7.87 -13.09
CA GLY A 51 -28.95 9.12 -13.83
C GLY A 51 -29.72 9.12 -15.16
N ALA A 52 -30.23 10.29 -15.57
CA ALA A 52 -31.10 10.42 -16.75
C ALA A 52 -30.39 10.09 -18.08
N ARG A 53 -29.05 10.10 -18.12
CA ARG A 53 -28.23 9.83 -19.30
C ARG A 53 -27.88 8.34 -19.48
N VAL A 54 -28.24 7.48 -18.52
CA VAL A 54 -27.89 6.06 -18.56
C VAL A 54 -28.96 5.27 -19.32
N THR A 55 -28.55 4.59 -20.39
CA THR A 55 -29.46 3.79 -21.24
C THR A 55 -29.11 2.30 -21.26
N GLY A 56 -27.84 1.94 -21.05
CA GLY A 56 -27.30 0.58 -21.15
C GLY A 56 -27.41 -0.28 -19.88
N TYR A 57 -28.56 -0.29 -19.21
CA TYR A 57 -28.74 -0.98 -17.92
C TYR A 57 -28.33 -2.46 -17.93
N GLY A 58 -28.68 -3.20 -18.99
CA GLY A 58 -28.33 -4.62 -19.14
C GLY A 58 -26.81 -4.84 -19.14
N THR A 59 -26.07 -4.04 -19.93
CA THR A 59 -24.61 -4.11 -20.01
C THR A 59 -23.97 -3.76 -18.66
N ILE A 60 -24.43 -2.70 -18.00
CA ILE A 60 -23.92 -2.29 -16.69
C ILE A 60 -24.09 -3.43 -15.67
N VAL A 61 -25.29 -4.01 -15.57
CA VAL A 61 -25.57 -5.09 -14.62
C VAL A 61 -24.72 -6.32 -14.92
N VAL A 62 -24.57 -6.71 -16.18
CA VAL A 62 -23.73 -7.87 -16.56
C VAL A 62 -22.26 -7.63 -16.19
N CYS A 63 -21.70 -6.46 -16.54
CA CYS A 63 -20.32 -6.12 -16.20
C CYS A 63 -20.09 -6.09 -14.68
N MET A 64 -21.01 -5.47 -13.92
CA MET A 64 -20.96 -5.45 -12.46
C MET A 64 -21.09 -6.84 -11.85
N ALA A 65 -21.97 -7.69 -12.38
CA ALA A 65 -22.15 -9.05 -11.90
C ALA A 65 -20.90 -9.90 -12.12
N ILE A 66 -20.26 -9.80 -13.29
CA ILE A 66 -19.01 -10.50 -13.60
C ILE A 66 -17.89 -10.02 -12.67
N GLY A 67 -17.63 -8.71 -12.64
CA GLY A 67 -16.57 -8.12 -11.82
C GLY A 67 -16.77 -8.39 -10.33
N GLY A 68 -18.00 -8.20 -9.83
CA GLY A 68 -18.37 -8.46 -8.44
C GLY A 68 -18.25 -9.93 -8.05
N SER A 69 -18.64 -10.86 -8.94
CA SER A 69 -18.52 -12.30 -8.67
C SER A 69 -17.07 -12.76 -8.61
N ILE A 70 -16.22 -12.29 -9.53
CA ILE A 70 -14.78 -12.58 -9.52
C ILE A 70 -14.14 -12.00 -8.25
N GLY A 71 -14.44 -10.74 -7.94
CA GLY A 71 -13.94 -10.08 -6.73
C GLY A 71 -14.34 -10.81 -5.46
N PHE A 72 -15.61 -11.23 -5.35
CA PHE A 72 -16.11 -12.00 -4.21
C PHE A 72 -15.39 -13.36 -4.08
N TYR A 73 -15.21 -14.09 -5.18
CA TYR A 73 -14.53 -15.37 -5.16
C TYR A 73 -13.06 -15.23 -4.72
N VAL A 74 -12.33 -14.24 -5.26
CA VAL A 74 -10.92 -14.01 -4.90
C VAL A 74 -10.80 -13.58 -3.44
N ALA A 75 -11.63 -12.62 -2.99
CA ALA A 75 -11.61 -12.14 -1.60
C ALA A 75 -11.94 -13.23 -0.58
N LYS A 76 -12.78 -14.22 -0.93
CA LYS A 76 -13.10 -15.35 -0.06
C LYS A 76 -11.97 -16.39 0.04
N LYS A 77 -11.13 -16.49 -0.99
CA LYS A 77 -10.13 -17.56 -1.11
C LYS A 77 -8.72 -17.13 -0.68
N VAL A 78 -8.43 -15.84 -0.70
CA VAL A 78 -7.10 -15.31 -0.34
C VAL A 78 -6.78 -15.61 1.13
N GLU A 79 -5.54 -16.01 1.40
CA GLU A 79 -5.02 -16.18 2.76
C GLU A 79 -4.52 -14.84 3.32
N MET A 80 -4.52 -14.66 4.64
CA MET A 80 -4.11 -13.38 5.26
C MET A 80 -2.64 -13.03 4.99
N THR A 81 -1.79 -14.04 4.78
CA THR A 81 -0.39 -13.86 4.37
C THR A 81 -0.22 -13.33 2.94
N GLN A 82 -1.22 -13.52 2.09
CA GLN A 82 -1.27 -13.07 0.70
C GLN A 82 -1.97 -11.71 0.54
N MET A 83 -2.40 -11.09 1.64
CA MET A 83 -3.03 -9.76 1.59
C MET A 83 -2.18 -8.68 0.90
N PRO A 84 -0.84 -8.61 1.09
CA PRO A 84 -0.02 -7.61 0.39
C PRO A 84 -0.10 -7.71 -1.14
N GLU A 85 -0.06 -8.93 -1.70
CA GLU A 85 -0.12 -9.13 -3.14
C GLU A 85 -1.54 -8.87 -3.69
N LEU A 86 -2.58 -9.24 -2.95
CA LEU A 86 -3.95 -8.93 -3.34
C LEU A 86 -4.19 -7.42 -3.41
N VAL A 87 -3.74 -6.68 -2.39
CA VAL A 87 -3.86 -5.21 -2.38
C VAL A 87 -3.08 -4.60 -3.56
N ALA A 88 -1.87 -5.09 -3.84
CA ALA A 88 -1.08 -4.63 -4.98
C ALA A 88 -1.85 -4.80 -6.31
N ILE A 89 -2.41 -5.99 -6.59
CA ILE A 89 -3.11 -6.20 -7.86
C ILE A 89 -4.43 -5.42 -7.95
N LEU A 90 -5.12 -5.15 -6.84
CA LEU A 90 -6.36 -4.36 -6.85
C LEU A 90 -6.15 -2.92 -7.36
N HIS A 91 -5.04 -2.28 -7.00
CA HIS A 91 -4.71 -0.94 -7.53
C HIS A 91 -4.50 -0.94 -9.05
N SER A 92 -4.08 -2.08 -9.62
CA SER A 92 -3.91 -2.20 -11.07
C SER A 92 -5.24 -2.02 -11.81
N PHE A 93 -6.33 -2.59 -11.28
CA PHE A 93 -7.66 -2.43 -11.89
C PHE A 93 -8.16 -0.99 -11.82
N VAL A 94 -7.85 -0.26 -10.74
CA VAL A 94 -8.18 1.17 -10.63
C VAL A 94 -7.42 1.98 -11.68
N GLY A 95 -6.11 1.72 -11.83
CA GLY A 95 -5.28 2.40 -12.83
C GLY A 95 -5.75 2.11 -14.27
N LEU A 96 -6.05 0.85 -14.59
CA LEU A 96 -6.56 0.47 -15.91
C LEU A 96 -7.95 1.06 -16.18
N ALA A 97 -8.82 1.12 -15.18
CA ALA A 97 -10.13 1.77 -15.32
C ALA A 97 -9.96 3.26 -15.65
N ALA A 98 -9.06 3.99 -14.97
CA ALA A 98 -8.77 5.39 -15.28
C ALA A 98 -8.26 5.58 -16.73
N VAL A 99 -7.38 4.68 -17.21
CA VAL A 99 -6.92 4.69 -18.62
C VAL A 99 -8.10 4.50 -19.56
N LEU A 100 -8.93 3.48 -19.35
CA LEU A 100 -10.06 3.17 -20.23
C LEU A 100 -11.11 4.29 -20.24
N VAL A 101 -11.41 4.88 -19.08
CA VAL A 101 -12.34 6.01 -18.97
C VAL A 101 -11.77 7.24 -19.67
N GLY A 102 -10.47 7.52 -19.54
CA GLY A 102 -9.80 8.61 -20.25
C GLY A 102 -9.88 8.47 -21.77
N PHE A 103 -9.61 7.28 -22.31
CA PHE A 103 -9.80 7.02 -23.73
C PHE A 103 -11.26 7.12 -24.18
N ALA A 104 -12.19 6.56 -23.40
CA ALA A 104 -13.61 6.61 -23.72
C ALA A 104 -14.12 8.05 -23.78
N ASN A 105 -13.68 8.90 -22.86
CA ASN A 105 -14.10 10.29 -22.79
C ASN A 105 -13.45 11.16 -23.88
N TYR A 106 -12.18 10.92 -24.22
CA TYR A 106 -11.53 11.61 -25.34
C TYR A 106 -12.14 11.26 -26.71
N LEU A 107 -12.55 10.01 -26.88
CA LEU A 107 -13.16 9.52 -28.13
C LEU A 107 -14.67 9.78 -28.20
N ASP A 108 -15.26 10.38 -27.18
CA ASP A 108 -16.68 10.72 -27.15
C ASP A 108 -16.95 11.95 -28.03
N GLU A 109 -17.48 11.72 -29.23
CA GLU A 109 -17.83 12.78 -30.17
C GLU A 109 -19.10 13.56 -29.77
N THR A 110 -19.79 13.18 -28.70
CA THR A 110 -21.03 13.85 -28.29
C THR A 110 -20.82 15.09 -27.43
N VAL A 111 -19.64 15.24 -26.84
CA VAL A 111 -19.27 16.37 -25.97
C VAL A 111 -18.20 17.20 -26.69
N HIS A 112 -18.51 18.48 -26.95
CA HIS A 112 -17.59 19.39 -27.63
C HIS A 112 -17.22 20.56 -26.73
N PHE A 113 -15.99 20.53 -26.24
CA PHE A 113 -15.37 21.65 -25.55
C PHE A 113 -14.64 22.55 -26.54
N THR A 114 -14.58 23.85 -26.24
CA THR A 114 -13.90 24.83 -27.10
C THR A 114 -13.01 25.76 -26.29
N GLY A 115 -11.97 26.31 -26.92
CA GLY A 115 -11.06 27.26 -26.28
C GLY A 115 -10.40 26.68 -25.01
N VAL A 116 -10.46 27.46 -23.92
CA VAL A 116 -9.79 27.13 -22.64
C VAL A 116 -10.38 25.88 -21.99
N GLU A 117 -11.69 25.66 -22.10
CA GLU A 117 -12.36 24.50 -21.51
C GLU A 117 -11.83 23.20 -22.11
N ARG A 118 -11.64 23.18 -23.44
CA ARG A 118 -11.01 22.05 -24.13
C ARG A 118 -9.60 21.79 -23.61
N THR A 119 -8.80 22.84 -23.46
CA THR A 119 -7.43 22.71 -22.95
C THR A 119 -7.40 22.11 -21.54
N ILE A 120 -8.28 22.56 -20.64
CA ILE A 120 -8.39 22.02 -19.29
C ILE A 120 -8.78 20.54 -19.34
N HIS A 121 -9.81 20.21 -20.11
CA HIS A 121 -10.32 18.86 -20.23
C HIS A 121 -9.29 17.88 -20.84
N ASP A 122 -8.59 18.30 -21.90
CA ASP A 122 -7.52 17.51 -22.51
C ASP A 122 -6.38 17.26 -21.50
N ILE A 123 -6.03 18.24 -20.65
CA ILE A 123 -5.03 18.06 -19.59
C ILE A 123 -5.52 17.06 -18.52
N GLU A 124 -6.79 17.14 -18.11
CA GLU A 124 -7.40 16.22 -17.15
C GLU A 124 -7.38 14.77 -17.65
N ILE A 125 -7.78 14.54 -18.91
CA ILE A 125 -7.69 13.24 -19.58
C ILE A 125 -6.23 12.77 -19.57
N TYR A 126 -5.30 13.61 -20.03
CA TYR A 126 -3.91 13.24 -20.20
C TYR A 126 -3.26 12.81 -18.87
N LEU A 127 -3.47 13.58 -17.80
CA LEU A 127 -2.95 13.28 -16.48
C LEU A 127 -3.61 12.03 -15.88
N GLY A 128 -4.93 11.88 -16.04
CA GLY A 128 -5.66 10.70 -15.56
C GLY A 128 -5.13 9.40 -16.20
N VAL A 129 -4.95 9.41 -17.53
CA VAL A 129 -4.40 8.27 -18.27
C VAL A 129 -2.94 8.00 -17.89
N LEU A 130 -2.11 9.04 -17.78
CA LEU A 130 -0.69 8.90 -17.39
C LEU A 130 -0.53 8.25 -16.01
N ILE A 131 -1.22 8.79 -14.99
CA ILE A 131 -1.15 8.27 -13.62
C ILE A 131 -1.75 6.87 -13.57
N GLY A 132 -2.88 6.63 -14.24
CA GLY A 132 -3.54 5.33 -14.31
C GLY A 132 -2.63 4.26 -14.94
N ALA A 133 -1.94 4.58 -16.04
CA ALA A 133 -1.06 3.66 -16.74
C ALA A 133 0.17 3.26 -15.89
N VAL A 134 0.84 4.24 -15.26
CA VAL A 134 1.95 3.98 -14.34
C VAL A 134 1.48 3.12 -13.15
N THR A 135 0.30 3.41 -12.61
CA THR A 135 -0.29 2.67 -11.50
C THR A 135 -0.57 1.23 -11.90
N PHE A 136 -1.13 1.00 -13.09
CA PHE A 136 -1.45 -0.33 -13.60
C PHE A 136 -0.21 -1.22 -13.66
N THR A 137 0.80 -0.84 -14.45
CA THR A 137 1.97 -1.71 -14.63
C THR A 137 2.84 -1.79 -13.38
N GLY A 138 2.98 -0.68 -12.64
CA GLY A 138 3.70 -0.69 -11.36
C GLY A 138 3.09 -1.68 -10.38
N SER A 139 1.77 -1.71 -10.27
CA SER A 139 1.01 -2.62 -9.40
C SER A 139 1.13 -4.08 -9.82
N VAL A 140 1.11 -4.35 -11.13
CA VAL A 140 1.32 -5.72 -11.67
C VAL A 140 2.71 -6.24 -11.33
N ILE A 141 3.76 -5.41 -11.44
CA ILE A 141 5.12 -5.80 -11.05
C ILE A 141 5.23 -5.99 -9.53
N ALA A 142 4.64 -5.10 -8.73
CA ALA A 142 4.63 -5.22 -7.27
C ALA A 142 3.96 -6.53 -6.83
N PHE A 143 2.80 -6.86 -7.42
CA PHE A 143 2.13 -8.15 -7.24
C PHE A 143 3.04 -9.32 -7.61
N GLY A 144 3.66 -9.28 -8.79
CA GLY A 144 4.56 -10.35 -9.25
C GLY A 144 5.75 -10.57 -8.31
N LYS A 145 6.32 -9.50 -7.75
CA LYS A 145 7.44 -9.57 -6.79
C LYS A 145 7.03 -10.13 -5.44
N LEU A 146 5.86 -9.74 -4.92
CA LEU A 146 5.34 -10.22 -3.64
C LEU A 146 4.96 -11.71 -3.71
N LYS A 147 4.39 -12.12 -4.85
CA LYS A 147 4.03 -13.52 -5.15
C LYS A 147 5.24 -14.41 -5.48
N GLY A 148 6.41 -13.83 -5.72
CA GLY A 148 7.61 -14.56 -6.12
C GLY A 148 7.62 -15.04 -7.58
N VAL A 149 6.68 -14.57 -8.42
CA VAL A 149 6.68 -14.82 -9.87
C VAL A 149 7.74 -13.98 -10.58
N VAL A 150 7.99 -12.77 -10.05
CA VAL A 150 9.06 -11.86 -10.48
C VAL A 150 10.14 -11.83 -9.40
N THR A 151 11.40 -11.74 -9.80
CA THR A 151 12.52 -11.67 -8.84
C THR A 151 12.33 -10.54 -7.83
N SER A 152 12.49 -10.85 -6.54
CA SER A 152 12.45 -9.86 -5.47
C SER A 152 13.72 -9.00 -5.41
N LYS A 153 14.79 -9.38 -6.12
CA LYS A 153 16.02 -8.58 -6.19
C LYS A 153 15.81 -7.35 -7.08
N PRO A 154 16.32 -6.16 -6.71
CA PRO A 154 16.32 -5.00 -7.59
C PRO A 154 17.01 -5.31 -8.92
N ILE A 155 16.36 -5.01 -10.05
CA ILE A 155 17.01 -5.09 -11.37
C ILE A 155 17.44 -3.67 -11.75
N LEU A 156 18.76 -3.45 -11.81
CA LEU A 156 19.35 -2.15 -12.08
C LEU A 156 19.90 -2.09 -13.51
N LEU A 157 19.26 -1.30 -14.36
CA LEU A 157 19.78 -0.99 -15.70
C LEU A 157 20.85 0.12 -15.62
N LYS A 158 21.87 0.02 -16.47
CA LYS A 158 22.87 1.09 -16.62
C LYS A 158 22.18 2.36 -17.11
N GLY A 159 22.38 3.48 -16.43
CA GLY A 159 21.76 4.75 -16.78
C GLY A 159 20.26 4.86 -16.48
N ARG A 160 19.71 4.04 -15.57
CA ARG A 160 18.26 4.04 -15.21
C ARG A 160 17.65 5.43 -15.00
N ASN A 161 18.40 6.33 -14.37
CA ASN A 161 17.92 7.68 -14.05
C ASN A 161 17.78 8.52 -15.32
N ALA A 162 18.70 8.37 -16.27
CA ALA A 162 18.60 9.00 -17.58
C ALA A 162 17.42 8.42 -18.37
N ILE A 163 17.21 7.10 -18.33
CA ILE A 163 16.06 6.45 -18.97
C ILE A 163 14.75 6.99 -18.39
N ASN A 164 14.62 7.05 -17.06
CA ASN A 164 13.46 7.63 -16.39
C ASN A 164 13.23 9.09 -16.77
N LEU A 165 14.29 9.90 -16.79
CA LEU A 165 14.21 11.30 -17.16
C LEU A 165 13.77 11.47 -18.61
N VAL A 166 14.32 10.68 -19.54
CA VAL A 166 13.93 10.71 -20.95
C VAL A 166 12.47 10.30 -21.12
N MET A 167 12.01 9.22 -20.48
CA MET A 167 10.60 8.82 -20.51
C MET A 167 9.70 9.94 -19.98
N LEU A 168 10.06 10.59 -18.88
CA LEU A 168 9.31 11.71 -18.31
C LEU A 168 9.24 12.91 -19.26
N LEU A 169 10.38 13.31 -19.85
CA LEU A 169 10.43 14.42 -20.81
C LEU A 169 9.63 14.12 -22.08
N LEU A 170 9.66 12.87 -22.57
CA LEU A 170 8.83 12.43 -23.67
C LEU A 170 7.34 12.50 -23.33
N CYS A 171 6.94 12.09 -22.12
CA CYS A 171 5.56 12.26 -21.66
C CYS A 171 5.18 13.75 -21.56
N ILE A 172 6.06 14.65 -21.15
CA ILE A 172 5.72 16.09 -21.13
C ILE A 172 5.55 16.61 -22.56
N TRP A 173 6.46 16.25 -23.47
CA TRP A 173 6.40 16.65 -24.88
C TRP A 173 5.15 16.12 -25.59
N LEU A 174 4.81 14.84 -25.40
CA LEU A 174 3.59 14.24 -25.93
C LEU A 174 2.33 14.89 -25.35
N GLY A 175 2.38 15.42 -24.12
CA GLY A 175 1.27 16.16 -23.52
C GLY A 175 1.03 17.49 -24.21
N ALA A 176 2.10 18.23 -24.50
CA ALA A 176 2.01 19.45 -25.31
C ALA A 176 1.50 19.15 -26.73
N ALA A 177 1.96 18.05 -27.34
CA ALA A 177 1.49 17.62 -28.66
C ALA A 177 0.01 17.16 -28.65
N PHE A 178 -0.45 16.54 -27.55
CA PHE A 178 -1.83 16.12 -27.35
C PHE A 178 -2.77 17.33 -27.26
N VAL A 179 -2.46 18.27 -26.37
CA VAL A 179 -3.27 19.49 -26.16
C VAL A 179 -3.25 20.40 -27.39
N GLY A 180 -2.12 20.47 -28.09
CA GLY A 180 -1.96 21.24 -29.33
C GLY A 180 -2.54 20.56 -30.58
N ALA A 181 -3.10 19.35 -30.48
CA ALA A 181 -3.57 18.61 -31.65
C ALA A 181 -4.84 19.24 -32.25
N GLU A 182 -4.78 19.59 -33.53
CA GLU A 182 -5.94 20.12 -34.27
C GLU A 182 -6.95 19.03 -34.66
N SER A 183 -6.50 17.77 -34.75
CA SER A 183 -7.33 16.62 -35.11
C SER A 183 -7.39 15.58 -33.98
N ILE A 184 -8.56 14.93 -33.85
CA ILE A 184 -8.77 13.82 -32.91
C ILE A 184 -7.77 12.69 -33.20
N SER A 185 -7.46 12.40 -34.47
CA SER A 185 -6.47 11.40 -34.85
C SER A 185 -5.07 11.71 -34.34
N GLY A 186 -4.66 12.99 -34.40
CA GLY A 186 -3.35 13.43 -33.92
C GLY A 186 -3.23 13.33 -32.40
N GLY A 187 -4.25 13.77 -31.67
CA GLY A 187 -4.26 13.63 -30.21
C GLY A 187 -4.37 12.16 -29.77
N THR A 188 -5.19 11.34 -30.44
CA THR A 188 -5.30 9.90 -30.15
C THR A 188 -3.93 9.22 -30.23
N LEU A 189 -3.14 9.51 -31.27
CA LEU A 189 -1.79 8.96 -31.41
C LEU A 189 -0.87 9.39 -30.26
N SER A 190 -0.86 10.68 -29.90
CA SER A 190 -0.08 11.20 -28.78
C SER A 190 -0.46 10.54 -27.45
N LEU A 191 -1.76 10.35 -27.22
CA LEU A 191 -2.28 9.69 -26.01
C LEU A 191 -1.88 8.22 -25.95
N ILE A 192 -1.98 7.48 -27.07
CA ILE A 192 -1.53 6.08 -27.15
C ILE A 192 -0.03 5.96 -26.90
N LEU A 193 0.78 6.79 -27.56
CA LEU A 193 2.23 6.76 -27.39
C LEU A 193 2.64 7.08 -25.95
N MET A 194 2.00 8.09 -25.33
CA MET A 194 2.21 8.38 -23.92
C MET A 194 1.84 7.18 -23.05
N THR A 195 0.68 6.57 -23.29
CA THR A 195 0.20 5.43 -22.49
C THR A 195 1.17 4.26 -22.53
N LEU A 196 1.74 3.95 -23.71
CA LEU A 196 2.74 2.90 -23.86
C LEU A 196 4.04 3.24 -23.11
N ILE A 197 4.50 4.49 -23.17
CA ILE A 197 5.66 4.96 -22.40
C ILE A 197 5.37 4.89 -20.90
N ALA A 198 4.18 5.30 -20.46
CA ALA A 198 3.75 5.25 -19.07
C ALA A 198 3.68 3.81 -18.53
N PHE A 199 3.19 2.86 -19.34
CA PHE A 199 3.26 1.44 -19.02
C PHE A 199 4.70 0.97 -18.83
N ALA A 200 5.60 1.31 -19.76
CA ALA A 200 7.02 0.99 -19.65
C ALA A 200 7.67 1.65 -18.42
N PHE A 201 7.30 2.90 -18.13
CA PHE A 201 7.79 3.66 -16.98
C PHE A 201 7.38 3.00 -15.66
N GLY A 202 6.11 2.59 -15.50
CA GLY A 202 5.64 1.88 -14.32
C GLY A 202 6.37 0.55 -14.09
N VAL A 203 6.61 -0.23 -15.15
CA VAL A 203 7.43 -1.45 -15.08
C VAL A 203 8.86 -1.11 -14.65
N HIS A 204 9.52 -0.19 -15.35
CA HIS A 204 10.92 0.14 -15.13
C HIS A 204 11.16 0.67 -13.70
N MET A 205 10.28 1.54 -13.20
CA MET A 205 10.36 2.12 -11.87
C MET A 205 10.27 1.04 -10.78
N VAL A 206 9.25 0.18 -10.81
CA VAL A 206 9.04 -0.82 -9.75
C VAL A 206 10.04 -1.98 -9.84
N MET A 207 10.53 -2.32 -11.04
CA MET A 207 11.58 -3.32 -11.22
C MET A 207 12.90 -2.97 -10.51
N ALA A 208 13.20 -1.68 -10.38
CA ALA A 208 14.39 -1.18 -9.70
C ALA A 208 14.31 -1.18 -8.16
N ILE A 209 13.15 -1.52 -7.57
CA ILE A 209 12.94 -1.51 -6.11
C ILE A 209 13.02 -2.93 -5.54
N GLY A 210 13.62 -3.11 -4.36
CA GLY A 210 13.80 -4.42 -3.73
C GLY A 210 12.53 -4.95 -3.06
N GLY A 211 12.47 -6.28 -2.89
CA GLY A 211 11.36 -6.99 -2.24
C GLY A 211 11.03 -6.47 -0.83
N ALA A 212 12.05 -6.12 -0.05
CA ALA A 212 11.89 -5.57 1.29
C ALA A 212 11.17 -4.21 1.30
N ASP A 213 11.31 -3.42 0.24
CA ASP A 213 10.71 -2.08 0.09
C ASP A 213 9.35 -2.12 -0.62
N MET A 214 8.92 -3.30 -1.11
CA MET A 214 7.62 -3.46 -1.77
C MET A 214 6.43 -2.94 -0.97
N PRO A 215 6.37 -3.06 0.38
CA PRO A 215 5.25 -2.52 1.15
C PRO A 215 5.08 -1.01 0.94
N VAL A 216 6.17 -0.25 0.87
CA VAL A 216 6.15 1.20 0.60
C VAL A 216 5.66 1.48 -0.81
N VAL A 217 6.10 0.67 -1.79
CA VAL A 217 5.66 0.79 -3.19
C VAL A 217 4.16 0.53 -3.33
N VAL A 218 3.62 -0.48 -2.65
CA VAL A 218 2.18 -0.77 -2.65
C VAL A 218 1.39 0.40 -2.08
N SER A 219 1.84 1.00 -0.99
CA SER A 219 1.21 2.21 -0.41
C SER A 219 1.32 3.42 -1.34
N MET A 220 2.44 3.60 -2.04
CA MET A 220 2.61 4.69 -3.00
C MET A 220 1.69 4.51 -4.20
N LEU A 221 1.57 3.30 -4.73
CA LEU A 221 0.67 2.97 -5.83
C LEU A 221 -0.80 3.11 -5.42
N ASN A 222 -1.14 2.84 -4.15
CA ASN A 222 -2.44 3.19 -3.59
C ASN A 222 -2.71 4.70 -3.71
N SER A 223 -1.73 5.54 -3.32
CA SER A 223 -1.83 7.00 -3.49
C SER A 223 -2.08 7.38 -4.95
N TYR A 224 -1.32 6.81 -5.89
CA TYR A 224 -1.48 7.10 -7.32
C TYR A 224 -2.85 6.66 -7.85
N SER A 225 -3.39 5.54 -7.38
CA SER A 225 -4.74 5.11 -7.72
C SER A 225 -5.81 6.12 -7.26
N GLY A 226 -5.63 6.73 -6.08
CA GLY A 226 -6.48 7.81 -5.59
C GLY A 226 -6.38 9.08 -6.44
N TRP A 227 -5.17 9.50 -6.81
CA TRP A 227 -4.98 10.66 -7.70
C TRP A 227 -5.51 10.42 -9.11
N ALA A 228 -5.40 9.20 -9.64
CA ALA A 228 -6.02 8.83 -10.92
C ALA A 228 -7.56 8.88 -10.84
N ALA A 229 -8.15 8.44 -9.72
CA ALA A 229 -9.59 8.57 -9.48
C ALA A 229 -10.02 10.04 -9.37
N ALA A 230 -9.23 10.89 -8.70
CA ALA A 230 -9.51 12.32 -8.61
C ALA A 230 -9.42 13.01 -9.99
N ALA A 231 -8.40 12.69 -10.80
CA ALA A 231 -8.28 13.16 -12.18
C ALA A 231 -9.47 12.72 -13.04
N THR A 232 -9.91 11.46 -12.86
CA THR A 232 -11.14 10.96 -13.49
C THR A 232 -12.38 11.73 -13.03
N GLY A 233 -12.42 12.12 -11.77
CA GLY A 233 -13.46 12.97 -11.21
C GLY A 233 -13.50 14.35 -11.87
N PHE A 234 -12.36 15.02 -12.06
CA PHE A 234 -12.30 16.30 -12.78
C PHE A 234 -12.77 16.16 -14.22
N MET A 235 -12.21 15.18 -14.95
CA MET A 235 -12.58 14.88 -16.33
C MET A 235 -14.09 14.64 -16.50
N LEU A 236 -14.73 13.96 -15.56
CA LEU A 236 -16.17 13.65 -15.60
C LEU A 236 -17.04 14.70 -14.89
N SER A 237 -16.46 15.77 -14.36
CA SER A 237 -17.14 16.74 -13.48
C SER A 237 -17.93 16.06 -12.36
N ASN A 238 -17.31 15.08 -11.70
CA ASN A 238 -17.91 14.23 -10.68
C ASN A 238 -17.25 14.47 -9.31
N ASP A 239 -17.92 15.26 -8.48
CA ASP A 239 -17.46 15.63 -7.13
C ASP A 239 -17.18 14.43 -6.22
N LEU A 240 -17.95 13.35 -6.35
CA LEU A 240 -17.74 12.15 -5.55
C LEU A 240 -16.38 11.52 -5.84
N LEU A 241 -16.03 11.38 -7.13
CA LEU A 241 -14.73 10.82 -7.54
C LEU A 241 -13.57 11.74 -7.14
N ILE A 242 -13.75 13.06 -7.21
CA ILE A 242 -12.76 14.03 -6.74
C ILE A 242 -12.50 13.85 -5.23
N VAL A 243 -13.56 13.83 -4.42
CA VAL A 243 -13.44 13.72 -2.96
C VAL A 243 -12.85 12.37 -2.55
N THR A 244 -13.40 11.28 -3.07
CA THR A 244 -12.92 9.92 -2.76
C THR A 244 -11.48 9.70 -3.23
N GLY A 245 -11.15 10.15 -4.43
CA GLY A 245 -9.80 10.08 -4.98
C GLY A 245 -8.78 10.86 -4.14
N ALA A 246 -9.12 12.08 -3.72
CA ALA A 246 -8.26 12.89 -2.85
C ALA A 246 -8.06 12.25 -1.45
N LEU A 247 -9.12 11.64 -0.89
CA LEU A 247 -9.03 10.93 0.40
C LEU A 247 -8.11 9.71 0.31
N VAL A 248 -8.27 8.87 -0.71
CA VAL A 248 -7.40 7.69 -0.94
C VAL A 248 -5.98 8.13 -1.27
N GLY A 249 -5.83 9.14 -2.13
CA GLY A 249 -4.55 9.69 -2.57
C GLY A 249 -3.72 10.22 -1.40
N SER A 250 -4.32 11.04 -0.55
CA SER A 250 -3.67 11.58 0.65
C SER A 250 -3.36 10.50 1.69
N SER A 251 -4.29 9.58 1.95
CA SER A 251 -4.08 8.46 2.89
C SER A 251 -2.88 7.59 2.49
N GLY A 252 -2.80 7.19 1.21
CA GLY A 252 -1.66 6.42 0.70
C GLY A 252 -0.33 7.16 0.81
N ALA A 253 -0.32 8.48 0.55
CA ALA A 253 0.89 9.30 0.66
C ALA A 253 1.38 9.43 2.11
N ILE A 254 0.46 9.67 3.06
CA ILE A 254 0.76 9.74 4.49
C ILE A 254 1.29 8.40 4.99
N LEU A 255 0.64 7.30 4.61
CA LEU A 255 1.07 5.95 5.00
C LEU A 255 2.48 5.64 4.46
N SER A 256 2.74 5.93 3.19
CA SER A 256 4.08 5.76 2.61
C SER A 256 5.14 6.58 3.34
N TYR A 257 4.81 7.79 3.77
CA TYR A 257 5.72 8.63 4.55
C TYR A 257 6.01 8.02 5.94
N ILE A 258 4.98 7.58 6.66
CA ILE A 258 5.12 6.96 7.98
C ILE A 258 5.97 5.68 7.89
N MET A 259 5.72 4.83 6.89
CA MET A 259 6.51 3.62 6.65
C MET A 259 7.98 3.93 6.38
N CYS A 260 8.26 4.90 5.50
CA CYS A 260 9.63 5.34 5.21
C CYS A 260 10.34 5.84 6.48
N ARG A 261 9.64 6.63 7.31
CA ARG A 261 10.18 7.14 8.58
C ARG A 261 10.47 6.02 9.57
N ALA A 262 9.58 5.03 9.68
CA ALA A 262 9.78 3.86 10.54
C ALA A 262 10.93 2.95 10.08
N MET A 263 11.38 3.06 8.82
CA MET A 263 12.57 2.37 8.31
C MET A 263 13.83 3.25 8.32
N ASN A 264 13.75 4.49 8.86
CA ASN A 264 14.75 5.55 8.72
C ASN A 264 15.28 5.74 7.28
N ARG A 265 14.39 5.63 6.29
CA ARG A 265 14.73 5.83 4.87
C ARG A 265 13.95 6.98 4.28
N LYS A 266 14.63 7.84 3.52
CA LYS A 266 13.96 8.94 2.80
C LYS A 266 13.09 8.35 1.68
N PHE A 267 11.87 8.87 1.53
CA PHE A 267 10.92 8.44 0.49
C PHE A 267 11.51 8.45 -0.94
N ILE A 268 12.26 9.51 -1.28
CA ILE A 268 12.94 9.61 -2.59
C ILE A 268 13.97 8.48 -2.78
N ALA A 269 14.66 8.07 -1.72
CA ALA A 269 15.66 7.01 -1.79
C ALA A 269 15.03 5.64 -2.07
N VAL A 270 13.81 5.41 -1.57
CA VAL A 270 13.03 4.19 -1.83
C VAL A 270 12.55 4.16 -3.28
N ILE A 271 11.94 5.24 -3.77
CA ILE A 271 11.40 5.30 -5.15
C ILE A 271 12.52 5.25 -6.19
N ALA A 272 13.62 5.95 -5.94
CA ALA A 272 14.76 5.94 -6.85
C ALA A 272 15.58 4.65 -6.76
N GLY A 273 15.12 3.64 -6.00
CA GLY A 273 15.73 2.32 -5.90
C GLY A 273 17.13 2.35 -5.32
N GLY A 274 17.32 2.98 -4.16
CA GLY A 274 18.61 3.09 -3.46
C GLY A 274 19.38 4.38 -3.72
N PHE A 275 18.71 5.45 -4.12
CA PHE A 275 19.36 6.76 -4.28
C PHE A 275 19.46 7.46 -2.91
N GLY A 276 20.59 7.32 -2.23
CA GLY A 276 20.79 7.95 -0.93
C GLY A 276 21.08 7.01 0.24
N THR A 277 21.17 5.70 0.01
CA THR A 277 22.37 5.04 0.55
C THR A 277 23.48 5.68 -0.24
N SER A 278 24.18 6.63 0.38
CA SER A 278 25.50 7.02 -0.08
C SER A 278 26.22 5.76 -0.53
N GLU A 279 27.19 5.88 -1.43
CA GLU A 279 28.37 5.04 -1.30
C GLU A 279 29.02 5.35 0.07
N GLY A 280 28.29 5.09 1.17
CA GLY A 280 28.87 4.67 2.40
C GLY A 280 29.60 3.43 1.95
N THR A 281 30.90 3.60 1.78
CA THR A 281 31.89 2.56 1.90
C THR A 281 31.22 1.38 2.58
N VAL A 282 30.87 0.36 1.81
CA VAL A 282 30.79 -0.98 2.38
C VAL A 282 32.21 -1.16 2.86
N ALA A 283 32.47 -0.76 4.10
CA ALA A 283 33.74 -1.01 4.73
C ALA A 283 33.87 -2.53 4.59
N ALA A 284 34.92 -2.96 3.90
CA ALA A 284 35.36 -4.34 3.97
C ALA A 284 35.25 -4.74 5.44
N ALA A 285 34.49 -5.79 5.74
CA ALA A 285 34.19 -6.27 7.10
C ALA A 285 35.29 -5.83 8.07
N GLY A 286 35.10 -4.65 8.67
CA GLY A 286 36.06 -4.10 9.60
C GLY A 286 35.94 -5.00 10.82
N ASP A 287 37.07 -5.53 11.30
CA ASP A 287 37.16 -6.43 12.46
C ASP A 287 36.01 -6.15 13.42
N GLY A 288 35.00 -7.03 13.37
CA GLY A 288 33.83 -6.89 14.19
C GLY A 288 34.30 -6.84 15.64
N GLU A 289 33.74 -5.93 16.42
CA GLU A 289 33.79 -6.03 17.87
C GLU A 289 33.51 -7.49 18.26
N GLU A 290 34.22 -8.01 19.26
CA GLU A 290 34.08 -9.39 19.73
C GLU A 290 32.60 -9.70 20.00
N GLN A 291 31.92 -10.27 19.01
CA GLN A 291 30.57 -10.79 19.19
C GLN A 291 30.70 -11.92 20.20
N GLY A 292 30.04 -11.78 21.34
CA GLY A 292 29.98 -12.82 22.35
C GLY A 292 29.51 -14.15 21.74
N GLU A 293 29.88 -15.26 22.37
CA GLU A 293 29.44 -16.57 21.89
C GLU A 293 27.92 -16.70 22.03
N VAL A 294 27.24 -17.08 20.94
CA VAL A 294 25.79 -17.33 20.97
C VAL A 294 25.52 -18.49 21.88
N VAL A 295 24.72 -18.28 22.93
CA VAL A 295 24.34 -19.34 23.88
C VAL A 295 23.10 -20.06 23.34
N PRO A 296 23.21 -21.31 22.86
CA PRO A 296 22.05 -22.07 22.44
C PRO A 296 21.23 -22.51 23.66
N ILE A 297 19.91 -22.54 23.50
CA ILE A 297 18.96 -23.03 24.51
C ILE A 297 17.99 -24.01 23.86
N SER A 298 17.59 -25.06 24.59
CA SER A 298 16.59 -26.02 24.12
C SER A 298 15.15 -25.49 24.24
N ALA A 299 14.22 -26.14 23.55
CA ALA A 299 12.80 -25.77 23.63
C ALA A 299 12.23 -26.01 25.03
N GLU A 300 12.68 -27.07 25.71
CA GLU A 300 12.29 -27.41 27.07
C GLU A 300 12.78 -26.35 28.07
N GLU A 301 14.04 -25.94 28.00
CA GLU A 301 14.60 -24.89 28.85
C GLU A 301 13.92 -23.54 28.59
N THR A 302 13.66 -23.21 27.32
CA THR A 302 12.90 -22.00 26.95
C THR A 302 11.51 -22.02 27.59
N ALA A 303 10.83 -23.17 27.57
CA ALA A 303 9.51 -23.31 28.20
C ALA A 303 9.59 -23.17 29.73
N GLU A 304 10.67 -23.60 30.37
CA GLU A 304 10.89 -23.39 31.80
C GLU A 304 11.14 -21.91 32.14
N LEU A 305 11.96 -21.21 31.35
CA LEU A 305 12.18 -19.76 31.52
C LEU A 305 10.85 -18.99 31.42
N LEU A 306 10.05 -19.27 30.40
CA LEU A 306 8.77 -18.61 30.18
C LEU A 306 7.76 -18.87 31.31
N LYS A 307 7.75 -20.08 31.90
CA LYS A 307 6.86 -20.42 33.02
C LYS A 307 7.27 -19.76 34.33
N ASN A 308 8.56 -19.52 34.52
CA ASN A 308 9.12 -18.92 35.73
C ASN A 308 9.12 -17.38 35.70
N ALA A 309 8.92 -16.78 34.52
CA ALA A 309 8.77 -15.34 34.33
C ALA A 309 7.43 -14.83 34.89
N LYS A 310 7.39 -13.57 35.30
CA LYS A 310 6.16 -12.82 35.59
C LYS A 310 5.75 -11.96 34.42
N GLU A 311 6.72 -11.34 33.75
CA GLU A 311 6.54 -10.48 32.58
C GLU A 311 7.24 -11.09 31.36
N VAL A 312 6.46 -11.39 30.32
CA VAL A 312 6.97 -11.91 29.04
C VAL A 312 6.52 -10.99 27.91
N VAL A 313 7.46 -10.55 27.08
CA VAL A 313 7.16 -9.81 25.84
C VAL A 313 7.53 -10.67 24.64
N ILE A 314 6.59 -10.86 23.72
CA ILE A 314 6.80 -11.59 22.47
C ILE A 314 6.98 -10.57 21.34
N VAL A 315 8.07 -10.68 20.59
CA VAL A 315 8.38 -9.81 19.44
C VAL A 315 8.25 -10.63 18.15
N PRO A 316 7.09 -10.58 17.46
CA PRO A 316 6.88 -11.31 16.22
C PRO A 316 7.47 -10.57 15.02
N GLY A 317 8.12 -11.31 14.13
CA GLY A 317 8.57 -10.84 12.83
C GLY A 317 7.99 -11.64 11.66
N TYR A 318 8.44 -11.32 10.45
CA TYR A 318 7.94 -11.96 9.23
C TYR A 318 8.19 -13.49 9.20
N GLY A 319 9.24 -13.98 9.87
CA GLY A 319 9.50 -15.42 9.97
C GLY A 319 8.36 -16.20 10.64
N MET A 320 7.67 -15.60 11.62
CA MET A 320 6.49 -16.19 12.25
C MET A 320 5.36 -16.41 11.23
N ALA A 321 5.13 -15.42 10.36
CA ALA A 321 4.10 -15.49 9.33
C ALA A 321 4.41 -16.55 8.26
N VAL A 322 5.67 -16.63 7.83
CA VAL A 322 6.13 -17.64 6.85
C VAL A 322 5.97 -19.05 7.40
N ALA A 323 6.27 -19.25 8.69
CA ALA A 323 6.13 -20.54 9.35
C ALA A 323 4.69 -20.88 9.78
N GLN A 324 3.72 -19.98 9.58
CA GLN A 324 2.35 -20.12 10.11
C GLN A 324 2.31 -20.35 11.63
N ALA A 325 3.24 -19.75 12.36
CA ALA A 325 3.44 -20.00 13.79
C ALA A 325 2.50 -19.19 14.70
N GLN A 326 1.67 -18.29 14.16
CA GLN A 326 0.76 -17.44 14.94
C GLN A 326 -0.20 -18.26 15.84
N TYR A 327 -0.66 -19.42 15.37
CA TYR A 327 -1.55 -20.30 16.14
C TYR A 327 -0.83 -20.98 17.33
N PRO A 328 0.33 -21.64 17.15
CA PRO A 328 1.15 -22.10 18.27
C PRO A 328 1.52 -20.99 19.27
N ILE A 329 1.86 -19.79 18.80
CA ILE A 329 2.20 -18.67 19.70
C ILE A 329 1.00 -18.25 20.54
N TYR A 330 -0.20 -18.16 19.96
CA TYR A 330 -1.42 -17.94 20.73
C TYR A 330 -1.64 -19.02 21.80
N GLU A 331 -1.41 -20.29 21.48
CA GLU A 331 -1.53 -21.40 22.43
C GLU A 331 -0.52 -21.29 23.59
N ILE A 332 0.71 -20.86 23.31
CA ILE A 332 1.73 -20.56 24.33
C ILE A 332 1.27 -19.40 25.21
N THR A 333 0.86 -18.28 24.61
CA THR A 333 0.33 -17.12 25.34
C THR A 333 -0.83 -17.49 26.26
N ARG A 334 -1.78 -18.29 25.76
CA ARG A 334 -2.93 -18.75 26.57
C ARG A 334 -2.47 -19.55 27.79
N LYS A 335 -1.60 -20.53 27.60
CA LYS A 335 -1.08 -21.39 28.69
C LYS A 335 -0.29 -20.60 29.73
N LEU A 336 0.51 -19.62 29.30
CA LEU A 336 1.26 -18.75 30.20
C LEU A 336 0.31 -17.84 31.01
N ARG A 337 -0.71 -17.25 30.37
CA ARG A 337 -1.73 -16.44 31.06
C ARG A 337 -2.57 -17.25 32.05
N GLU A 338 -2.87 -18.52 31.75
CA GLU A 338 -3.52 -19.44 32.71
C GLU A 338 -2.67 -19.65 33.97
N GLN A 339 -1.35 -19.55 33.85
CA GLN A 339 -0.39 -19.60 34.96
C GLN A 339 -0.13 -18.23 35.60
N LYS A 340 -0.91 -17.20 35.21
CA LYS A 340 -0.80 -15.81 35.70
C LYS A 340 0.50 -15.10 35.31
N VAL A 341 1.17 -15.57 34.27
CA VAL A 341 2.25 -14.81 33.61
C VAL A 341 1.61 -13.69 32.79
N ASN A 342 2.08 -12.46 32.94
CA ASN A 342 1.69 -11.36 32.07
C ASN A 342 2.42 -11.50 30.74
N VAL A 343 1.66 -11.63 29.65
CA VAL A 343 2.20 -11.83 28.31
C VAL A 343 1.70 -10.72 27.41
N ARG A 344 2.63 -9.97 26.84
CA ARG A 344 2.38 -8.86 25.92
C ARG A 344 3.08 -9.11 24.59
N PHE A 345 2.57 -8.53 23.51
CA PHE A 345 3.17 -8.53 22.19
C PHE A 345 3.67 -7.13 21.88
N ALA A 346 4.89 -7.03 21.40
CA ALA A 346 5.49 -5.76 20.97
C ALA A 346 5.62 -5.76 19.44
N ILE A 347 4.88 -4.87 18.78
CA ILE A 347 4.79 -4.81 17.32
C ILE A 347 5.63 -3.64 16.81
N HIS A 348 6.62 -3.97 15.98
CA HIS A 348 7.34 -2.97 15.23
C HIS A 348 6.49 -2.48 14.03
N PRO A 349 6.41 -1.16 13.74
CA PRO A 349 5.52 -0.62 12.70
C PRO A 349 5.73 -1.19 11.29
N VAL A 350 6.95 -1.67 10.98
CA VAL A 350 7.30 -2.31 9.69
C VAL A 350 7.52 -3.82 9.77
N ALA A 351 7.06 -4.47 10.85
CA ALA A 351 7.10 -5.92 10.94
C ALA A 351 6.20 -6.57 9.87
N GLY A 352 6.80 -7.34 8.97
CA GLY A 352 6.09 -8.10 7.93
C GLY A 352 6.25 -7.53 6.52
N ARG A 353 5.22 -7.73 5.68
CA ARG A 353 5.18 -7.31 4.26
C ARG A 353 4.09 -6.28 3.92
N MET A 354 3.39 -5.77 4.92
CA MET A 354 2.45 -4.66 4.77
C MET A 354 2.28 -3.96 6.12
N PRO A 355 1.85 -2.69 6.16
CA PRO A 355 1.48 -2.04 7.41
C PRO A 355 0.42 -2.85 8.17
N GLY A 356 0.65 -3.06 9.47
CA GLY A 356 -0.25 -3.82 10.33
C GLY A 356 -0.33 -5.32 10.04
N HIS A 357 0.60 -5.89 9.26
CA HIS A 357 0.57 -7.32 8.91
C HIS A 357 0.54 -8.20 10.17
N MET A 358 1.39 -7.93 11.16
CA MET A 358 1.44 -8.72 12.38
C MET A 358 0.15 -8.61 13.19
N ASN A 359 -0.42 -7.40 13.35
CA ASN A 359 -1.67 -7.19 14.08
C ASN A 359 -2.81 -8.04 13.49
N VAL A 360 -2.88 -8.11 12.16
CA VAL A 360 -3.91 -8.89 11.45
C VAL A 360 -3.72 -10.40 11.65
N LEU A 361 -2.49 -10.91 11.58
CA LEU A 361 -2.22 -12.35 11.81
C LEU A 361 -2.45 -12.77 13.25
N LEU A 362 -2.09 -11.92 14.21
CA LEU A 362 -2.34 -12.18 15.63
C LEU A 362 -3.85 -12.17 15.92
N ALA A 363 -4.59 -11.25 15.30
CA ALA A 363 -6.05 -11.23 15.38
C ALA A 363 -6.70 -12.48 14.77
N GLU A 364 -6.17 -12.98 13.64
CA GLU A 364 -6.60 -14.26 13.04
C GLU A 364 -6.37 -15.43 14.00
N ALA A 365 -5.23 -15.44 14.70
CA ALA A 365 -4.92 -16.40 15.75
C ALA A 365 -5.71 -16.17 17.04
N LYS A 366 -6.58 -15.15 17.11
CA LYS A 366 -7.42 -14.76 18.26
C LYS A 366 -6.65 -14.25 19.47
N VAL A 367 -5.46 -13.67 19.24
CA VAL A 367 -4.75 -12.92 20.29
C VAL A 367 -5.59 -11.69 20.66
N PRO A 368 -5.90 -11.49 21.95
CA PRO A 368 -6.61 -10.30 22.40
C PRO A 368 -5.83 -9.01 22.11
N TYR A 369 -6.50 -7.97 21.62
CA TYR A 369 -5.83 -6.72 21.24
C TYR A 369 -5.27 -5.92 22.42
N ASP A 370 -5.82 -6.10 23.63
CA ASP A 370 -5.37 -5.45 24.86
C ASP A 370 -3.94 -5.81 25.25
N ILE A 371 -3.41 -6.91 24.72
CA ILE A 371 -2.04 -7.36 24.97
C ILE A 371 -1.14 -7.17 23.74
N VAL A 372 -1.60 -6.46 22.71
CA VAL A 372 -0.81 -6.15 21.51
C VAL A 372 -0.50 -4.66 21.54
N LEU A 373 0.77 -4.33 21.81
CA LEU A 373 1.26 -2.98 21.97
C LEU A 373 2.13 -2.58 20.78
N GLU A 374 2.05 -1.32 20.39
CA GLU A 374 2.96 -0.73 19.42
C GLU A 374 4.31 -0.42 20.07
N MET A 375 5.37 -0.33 19.26
CA MET A 375 6.75 -0.08 19.73
C MET A 375 6.87 1.11 20.69
N ASP A 376 6.21 2.24 20.38
CA ASP A 376 6.26 3.46 21.20
C ASP A 376 5.59 3.28 22.58
N GLU A 377 4.71 2.29 22.74
CA GLU A 377 3.97 2.02 23.98
C GLU A 377 4.70 1.05 24.91
N VAL A 378 5.61 0.22 24.37
CA VAL A 378 6.24 -0.90 25.09
C VAL A 378 7.74 -0.73 25.29
N ASN A 379 8.41 0.14 24.52
CA ASN A 379 9.86 0.30 24.61
C ASN A 379 10.34 0.73 26.01
N GLU A 380 9.61 1.62 26.69
CA GLU A 380 9.96 2.06 28.05
C GLU A 380 9.83 0.95 29.10
N ASP A 381 9.10 -0.13 28.80
CA ASP A 381 8.83 -1.21 29.73
C ASP A 381 9.88 -2.34 29.68
N PHE A 382 10.72 -2.42 28.64
CA PHE A 382 11.69 -3.53 28.47
C PHE A 382 12.62 -3.75 29.67
N PRO A 383 13.12 -2.72 30.39
CA PRO A 383 13.93 -2.92 31.59
C PRO A 383 13.23 -3.70 32.72
N ASP A 384 11.89 -3.71 32.74
CA ASP A 384 11.06 -4.40 33.73
C ASP A 384 10.54 -5.76 33.23
N VAL A 385 10.94 -6.22 32.05
CA VAL A 385 10.52 -7.50 31.45
C VAL A 385 11.49 -8.63 31.83
N ASP A 386 10.95 -9.75 32.33
CA ASP A 386 11.78 -10.89 32.73
C ASP A 386 12.32 -11.69 31.53
N VAL A 387 11.50 -11.88 30.49
CA VAL A 387 11.88 -12.65 29.29
C VAL A 387 11.29 -12.02 28.02
N VAL A 388 12.15 -11.76 27.04
CA VAL A 388 11.74 -11.35 25.68
C VAL A 388 11.89 -12.53 24.71
N LEU A 389 10.80 -12.90 24.04
CA LEU A 389 10.78 -13.97 23.04
C LEU A 389 10.70 -13.38 21.62
N VAL A 390 11.85 -13.29 20.95
CA VAL A 390 11.95 -12.81 19.56
C VAL A 390 11.69 -13.95 18.57
N ILE A 391 10.70 -13.81 17.69
CA ILE A 391 10.27 -14.89 16.79
C ILE A 391 10.26 -14.43 15.34
N GLY A 392 11.28 -14.85 14.59
CA GLY A 392 11.36 -14.56 13.15
C GLY A 392 11.54 -13.07 12.83
N ALA A 393 12.13 -12.32 13.76
CA ALA A 393 12.54 -10.93 13.64
C ALA A 393 14.08 -10.83 13.72
N ASN A 394 14.66 -9.84 13.06
CA ASN A 394 16.11 -9.58 13.07
C ASN A 394 16.36 -8.07 13.07
N ASP A 395 16.13 -7.41 11.93
CA ASP A 395 16.45 -5.99 11.74
C ASP A 395 15.70 -5.06 12.72
N ILE A 396 14.47 -5.43 13.12
CA ILE A 396 13.63 -4.64 14.03
C ILE A 396 14.01 -4.75 15.53
N VAL A 397 14.98 -5.60 15.86
CA VAL A 397 15.51 -5.81 17.22
C VAL A 397 17.04 -5.66 17.27
N ASN A 398 17.65 -5.13 16.21
CA ASN A 398 19.10 -5.09 16.08
C ASN A 398 19.69 -3.83 16.74
N PRO A 399 20.53 -3.94 17.79
CA PRO A 399 21.15 -2.80 18.46
C PRO A 399 22.10 -2.00 17.56
N ASP A 400 22.61 -2.59 16.47
CA ASP A 400 23.43 -1.87 15.47
C ASP A 400 22.72 -0.64 14.89
N ALA A 401 21.38 -0.58 14.96
CA ALA A 401 20.62 0.59 14.55
C ALA A 401 20.93 1.82 15.41
N GLN A 402 21.30 1.66 16.69
CA GLN A 402 21.62 2.75 17.61
C GLN A 402 23.13 2.91 17.80
N ASP A 403 23.85 1.80 17.94
CA ASP A 403 25.25 1.80 18.39
C ASP A 403 26.26 1.98 17.25
N ASN A 404 25.88 1.64 16.01
CA ASN A 404 26.78 1.63 14.87
C ASN A 404 26.35 2.64 13.77
N PRO A 405 26.98 3.83 13.71
CA PRO A 405 26.67 4.84 12.69
C PRO A 405 26.93 4.40 11.24
N VAL A 406 27.69 3.33 11.02
CA VAL A 406 28.05 2.79 9.70
C VAL A 406 27.09 1.66 9.28
N SER A 407 26.22 1.20 10.18
CA SER A 407 25.23 0.16 9.89
C SER A 407 24.28 0.59 8.77
N PRO A 408 23.87 -0.31 7.85
CA PRO A 408 22.85 -0.03 6.84
C PRO A 408 21.50 0.40 7.43
N ILE A 409 21.25 0.09 8.70
CA ILE A 409 20.02 0.42 9.45
C ILE A 409 20.26 1.48 10.54
N ALA A 410 21.42 2.15 10.54
CA ALA A 410 21.73 3.19 11.52
C ALA A 410 20.63 4.26 11.60
N GLY A 411 20.17 4.57 12.81
CA GLY A 411 19.08 5.50 13.13
C GLY A 411 17.66 4.96 12.93
N MET A 412 17.50 3.69 12.55
CA MET A 412 16.18 3.03 12.54
C MET A 412 15.67 2.86 13.98
N PRO A 413 14.45 3.32 14.31
CA PRO A 413 13.82 2.93 15.57
C PRO A 413 13.69 1.41 15.63
N VAL A 414 14.01 0.82 16.77
CA VAL A 414 13.96 -0.64 16.97
C VAL A 414 13.32 -0.93 18.32
N LEU A 415 12.89 -2.19 18.50
CA LEU A 415 12.48 -2.69 19.81
C LEU A 415 13.76 -2.99 20.62
N GLU A 416 13.92 -2.29 21.73
CA GLU A 416 15.11 -2.34 22.60
C GLU A 416 15.05 -3.56 23.52
N VAL A 417 15.17 -4.76 22.94
CA VAL A 417 14.95 -6.04 23.62
C VAL A 417 16.13 -6.52 24.49
N TRP A 418 17.22 -5.74 24.56
CA TRP A 418 18.52 -6.13 25.14
C TRP A 418 18.74 -5.67 26.57
#